data_AF-F0G6I1-F1
#
_entry.id   AF-F0G6I1-F1
#
_cell.length_a   1.000
_cell.length_b   1.000
_cell.length_c   1.000
_cell.angle_alpha   90.00
_cell.angle_beta   90.00
_cell.angle_gamma   90.00
#
_symmetry.space_group_name_H-M   'P 1'
#
loop_
_entity.id
_entity.type
_entity.pdbx_description
1 polymer ?
#
loop_
_entity_poly.entity_id
_entity_poly.type
_entity_poly.pdbx_seq_one_letter_code
_entity_poly.pdbx_strand_id
1 'polypeptide(L)' 'MTVAYIGLGANLGDARQTLKDAVVCLAQQRTISILGKSSLYRTAPFEAGGDDFYNCV' A
#
# COMPACT_ATOMS: atom_id res chain seq x y z
N MET A 1 -19.06 -3.08 13.08
CA MET A 1 -17.83 -3.44 12.36
C MET A 1 -18.01 -3.01 10.92
N THR A 2 -17.10 -2.20 10.38
CA THR A 2 -17.21 -1.60 9.04
C THR A 2 -16.05 -2.08 8.19
N VAL A 3 -16.31 -2.44 6.93
CA VAL A 3 -15.27 -2.81 5.98
C VAL A 3 -14.88 -1.56 5.18
N ALA A 4 -13.59 -1.31 5.08
CA ALA A 4 -13.02 -0.25 4.24
C ALA A 4 -11.94 -0.84 3.33
N TYR A 5 -11.77 -0.24 2.16
CA TYR A 5 -10.71 -0.56 1.20
C TYR A 5 -9.74 0.62 1.16
N ILE A 6 -8.43 0.34 1.23
CA ILE A 6 -7.41 1.38 1.36
C ILE A 6 -6.43 1.22 0.20
N GLY A 7 -6.35 2.23 -0.68
CA GLY A 7 -5.31 2.29 -1.70
C GLY A 7 -3.97 2.70 -1.10
N LEU A 8 -2.93 1.88 -1.30
CA LEU A 8 -1.56 2.18 -0.91
C LEU A 8 -0.69 2.31 -2.16
N GLY A 9 0.16 3.34 -2.20
CA GLY A 9 1.06 3.61 -3.33
C GLY A 9 2.41 4.16 -2.85
N ALA A 10 3.50 3.67 -3.45
CA ALA A 10 4.86 4.16 -3.20
C ALA A 10 5.71 4.08 -4.46
N ASN A 11 6.55 5.09 -4.70
CA ASN A 11 7.47 5.13 -5.84
C ASN A 11 8.88 5.66 -5.51
N LEU A 12 9.18 5.92 -4.23
CA LEU A 12 10.48 6.39 -3.79
C LEU A 12 11.18 5.32 -2.96
N GLY A 13 12.50 5.20 -3.12
CA GLY A 13 13.31 4.24 -2.37
C GLY A 13 12.87 2.79 -2.57
N ASP A 14 12.91 1.98 -1.51
CA ASP A 14 12.37 0.62 -1.56
C ASP A 14 10.85 0.64 -1.40
N ALA A 15 10.16 1.08 -2.46
CA ALA A 15 8.71 1.19 -2.51
C ALA A 15 7.99 -0.12 -2.15
N ARG A 16 8.56 -1.28 -2.51
CA ARG A 16 8.00 -2.58 -2.16
C ARG A 16 8.06 -2.83 -0.66
N GLN A 17 9.18 -2.49 -0.01
CA GLN A 17 9.31 -2.61 1.44
C GLN A 17 8.39 -1.60 2.15
N THR A 18 8.31 -0.36 1.67
CA THR A 18 7.39 0.66 2.21
C THR A 18 5.94 0.18 2.27
N LEU A 19 5.45 -0.47 1.20
CA LEU A 19 4.08 -1.02 1.21
C LEU A 19 3.89 -2.17 2.19
N LYS A 20 4.90 -3.06 2.34
CA LYS A 20 4.83 -4.13 3.34
C LYS A 20 4.78 -3.56 4.75
N ASP A 21 5.62 -2.57 5.03
CA ASP A 21 5.69 -1.93 6.35
C ASP A 21 4.39 -1.19 6.66
N ALA A 22 3.78 -0.53 5.68
CA ALA A 22 2.47 0.10 5.84
C ALA A 22 1.39 -0.91 6.26
N VAL A 23 1.33 -2.09 5.62
CA VAL A 23 0.38 -3.16 5.99
C VAL A 23 0.66 -3.67 7.41
N VAL A 24 1.93 -3.85 7.80
CA VAL A 24 2.30 -4.27 9.16
C VAL A 24 1.90 -3.21 10.19
N CYS A 25 2.16 -1.93 9.93
CA CYS A 25 1.78 -0.82 10.80
C CYS A 25 0.27 -0.73 10.99
N LEU A 26 -0.52 -0.95 9.93
CA LEU A 26 -1.98 -1.01 10.03
C LEU A 26 -2.43 -2.21 10.86
N ALA A 27 -1.82 -3.39 10.67
CA ALA A 27 -2.14 -4.60 11.42
C ALA A 27 -1.79 -4.51 12.92
N GLN A 28 -0.88 -3.62 13.31
CA GLN A 28 -0.52 -3.37 14.71
C GLN A 28 -1.55 -2.51 15.46
N GLN A 29 -2.50 -1.86 14.76
CA GLN A 29 -3.53 -1.04 15.40
C GLN A 29 -4.62 -1.91 16.02
N ARG A 30 -4.95 -1.67 17.30
CA ARG A 30 -5.94 -2.49 18.05
C ARG A 30 -7.34 -2.48 17.45
N THR A 31 -7.69 -1.42 16.71
CA THR A 31 -9.02 -1.21 16.12
C THR A 31 -9.09 -1.62 14.65
N ILE A 32 -7.98 -2.09 14.07
CA ILE A 32 -7.89 -2.46 12.66
C ILE A 32 -7.65 -3.95 12.55
N SER A 33 -8.38 -4.61 11.66
CA SER A 33 -8.12 -6.00 11.28
C SER A 33 -7.95 -6.07 9.78
N ILE A 34 -6.79 -6.53 9.32
CA ILE A 34 -6.52 -6.74 7.91
C ILE A 34 -7.22 -8.02 7.47
N LEU A 35 -8.25 -7.87 6.64
CA LEU A 35 -9.03 -9.00 6.11
C LEU A 35 -8.36 -9.63 4.88
N GLY A 36 -7.54 -8.85 4.17
CA GLY A 36 -6.82 -9.29 2.98
C GLY A 36 -6.00 -8.15 2.39
N LYS A 37 -5.20 -8.49 1.37
CA LYS A 37 -4.49 -7.53 0.54
C LYS A 37 -4.43 -8.04 -0.90
N SER A 38 -4.39 -7.14 -1.87
CA SER A 38 -4.18 -7.50 -3.27
C SER A 38 -2.74 -7.93 -3.55
N SER A 39 -2.50 -8.33 -4.79
CA SER A 39 -1.15 -8.35 -5.37
C SER A 39 -0.58 -6.92 -5.45
N LEU A 40 0.74 -6.84 -5.58
CA LEU A 40 1.41 -5.59 -5.92
C LEU A 40 1.32 -5.36 -7.43
N TYR A 41 0.92 -4.16 -7.83
CA TYR A 41 0.89 -3.73 -9.21
C TYR A 41 1.95 -2.66 -9.43
N ARG A 42 2.71 -2.78 -10.51
CA ARG A 42 3.64 -1.74 -10.95
C ARG A 42 2.98 -0.91 -12.03
N THR A 43 2.87 0.40 -11.84
CA THR A 43 2.15 1.29 -12.75
C THR A 43 2.94 2.56 -13.02
N ALA A 44 2.83 3.09 -14.24
CA ALA A 44 3.40 4.39 -14.58
C ALA A 44 2.85 5.50 -13.66
N PRO A 45 3.66 6.52 -13.32
CA PRO A 45 3.20 7.64 -12.52
C PRO A 45 2.15 8.47 -13.27
N PHE A 46 1.12 8.93 -12.54
CA PHE A 46 0.12 9.86 -13.04
C PHE A 46 0.19 11.15 -12.23
N GLU A 47 0.43 12.28 -12.90
CA GLU A 47 0.64 13.59 -12.26
C GLU A 47 1.73 13.59 -11.15
N ALA A 48 2.69 12.68 -11.27
CA ALA A 48 3.80 12.51 -10.36
C ALA A 48 5.12 12.30 -11.14
N GLY A 49 6.24 12.66 -10.53
CA GLY A 49 7.57 12.36 -11.04
C GLY A 49 8.20 11.15 -10.35
N GLY A 50 9.32 10.68 -10.90
CA GLY A 50 10.08 9.55 -10.36
C GLY A 50 9.76 8.22 -11.04
N ASP A 51 10.14 7.13 -10.38
CA ASP A 51 9.96 5.78 -10.88
C ASP A 51 8.47 5.37 -10.89
N ASP A 52 8.20 4.21 -11.50
CA ASP A 52 6.89 3.57 -11.44
C ASP A 52 6.45 3.35 -9.99
N PHE A 53 5.16 3.52 -9.75
CA PHE A 53 4.55 3.22 -8.47
C PHE A 53 4.38 1.72 -8.31
N TYR A 54 4.65 1.23 -7.11
CA TYR A 54 4.01 0.03 -6.61
C TYR A 54 2.71 0.42 -5.93
N ASN A 55 1.63 -0.29 -6.26
CA ASN A 55 0.30 -0.07 -5.71
C ASN A 55 -0.33 -1.37 -5.21
N CYS A 56 -1.15 -1.28 -4.16
CA CYS A 56 -2.03 -2.36 -3.70
C CYS A 56 -3.27 -1.82 -2.95
N VAL A 57 -4.23 -2.72 -2.72
CA VAL A 57 -5.45 -2.49 -1.93
C VAL A 57 -5.53 -3.50 -0.77
#